data_AF-A0A834RZ30-F1
#
_entry.id   AF-A0A834RZ30-F1
#
_cell.length_a   1.000
_cell.length_b   1.000
_cell.length_c   1.000
_cell.angle_alpha   90.00
_cell.angle_beta   90.00
_cell.angle_gamma   90.00
#
_symmetry.space_group_name_H-M   'P 1'
#
loop_
_entity.id
_entity.type
_entity.pdbx_description
1 polymer ?
#
loop_
_entity_poly.entity_id
_entity_poly.type
_entity_poly.pdbx_seq_one_letter_code
_entity_poly.pdbx_strand_id
1 'polypeptide(L)'
;MQQLGKLVAVETQMVMLTATLPPSEEDELFRRMHFERGQVRMFRAPTARSNIAYRVVRVEKERKRQEVEATVLAMVQQKVRKYKSGKIVVYGNSVPKVKG
;
A
#
# COMPACT_ATOMS: atom_id res chain seq x y z
N MET A 1 0.20 -9.45 18.56
CA MET A 1 1.63 -9.78 18.35
C MET A 1 2.24 -10.59 19.50
N GLN A 2 1.98 -10.30 20.78
CA GLN A 2 2.58 -11.07 21.90
C GLN A 2 2.39 -12.61 21.81
N GLN A 3 1.23 -13.08 21.32
CA GLN A 3 1.02 -14.52 21.13
C GLN A 3 1.93 -15.13 20.05
N LEU A 4 2.32 -14.37 19.03
CA LEU A 4 3.26 -14.80 17.99
C LEU A 4 4.70 -14.84 18.50
N GLY A 5 5.06 -13.97 19.43
CA GLY A 5 6.38 -14.00 20.08
C GLY A 5 6.67 -15.31 20.81
N LYS A 6 5.64 -16.05 21.22
CA LYS A 6 5.78 -17.40 21.81
C LYS A 6 6.39 -18.41 20.83
N LEU A 7 6.34 -18.13 19.52
CA LEU A 7 6.95 -18.99 18.49
C LEU A 7 8.48 -18.98 18.54
N VAL A 8 9.12 -18.02 19.22
CA VAL A 8 10.56 -18.08 19.50
C VAL A 8 10.92 -19.31 20.31
N ALA A 9 10.03 -19.79 21.20
CA ALA A 9 10.27 -20.98 22.02
C ALA A 9 10.37 -22.28 21.19
N VAL A 10 9.97 -22.25 19.91
CA VAL A 10 10.08 -23.39 18.99
C VAL A 10 11.43 -23.37 18.24
N GLU A 11 12.37 -22.50 18.64
CA GLU A 11 13.77 -22.41 18.18
C GLU A 11 13.95 -22.40 16.65
N THR A 12 12.94 -21.92 15.93
CA THR A 12 12.91 -21.92 14.47
C THR A 12 13.17 -20.51 13.95
N GLN A 13 13.92 -20.42 12.84
CA GLN A 13 14.17 -19.14 12.17
C GLN A 13 12.85 -18.49 11.69
N MET A 14 12.64 -17.22 12.01
CA MET A 14 11.45 -16.47 11.61
C MET A 14 11.76 -15.41 10.56
N VAL A 15 10.85 -15.27 9.59
CA VAL A 15 10.87 -14.19 8.59
C VAL A 15 9.63 -13.32 8.77
N MET A 16 9.85 -12.05 9.08
CA MET A 16 8.78 -11.05 9.28
C MET A 16 8.79 -10.06 8.12
N LEU A 17 7.66 -9.91 7.42
CA LEU A 17 7.52 -9.02 6.26
C LEU A 17 6.65 -7.82 6.62
N THR A 18 7.12 -6.62 6.28
CA THR A 18 6.40 -5.37 6.50
C THR A 18 6.69 -4.37 5.39
N ALA A 19 5.67 -3.61 4.99
CA ALA A 19 5.81 -2.51 4.05
C ALA A 19 5.90 -1.13 4.74
N THR A 20 5.41 -1.03 5.99
CA THR A 20 5.10 0.26 6.63
C THR A 20 5.74 0.44 8.00
N LEU A 21 6.59 -0.48 8.47
CA LEU A 21 7.24 -0.36 9.79
C LEU A 21 8.18 0.86 9.83
N PRO A 22 7.86 1.90 10.63
CA PRO A 22 8.76 3.03 10.80
C PRO A 22 9.96 2.62 11.67
N PRO A 23 11.15 3.22 11.48
CA PRO A 23 12.33 2.89 12.28
C PRO A 23 12.13 3.04 13.80
N SER A 24 11.27 3.98 14.22
CA SER A 24 10.95 4.24 15.63
C SER A 24 10.18 3.11 16.31
N GLU A 25 9.56 2.19 15.56
CA GLU A 25 8.76 1.08 16.10
C GLU A 25 9.44 -0.28 15.99
N GLU A 26 10.66 -0.36 15.41
CA GLU A 26 11.39 -1.61 15.25
C GLU A 26 11.67 -2.30 16.60
N ASP A 27 12.15 -1.53 17.59
CA ASP A 27 12.49 -2.06 18.91
C ASP A 27 11.25 -2.55 19.67
N GLU A 28 10.09 -1.93 19.44
CA GLU A 28 8.82 -2.40 20.01
C GLU A 28 8.39 -3.72 19.37
N LEU A 29 8.55 -3.87 18.04
CA LEU A 29 8.29 -5.12 17.35
C LEU A 29 9.20 -6.23 17.87
N PHE A 30 10.51 -5.99 17.99
CA PHE A 30 11.47 -6.98 18.50
C PHE A 30 11.12 -7.43 19.91
N ARG A 31 10.80 -6.47 20.80
CA ARG A 31 10.36 -6.75 22.16
C ARG A 31 9.10 -7.63 22.19
N ARG A 32 8.09 -7.31 21.37
CA ARG A 32 6.84 -8.08 21.29
C ARG A 32 7.02 -9.48 20.70
N MET A 33 8.07 -9.66 19.89
CA MET A 33 8.45 -10.92 19.27
C MET A 33 9.50 -11.70 20.07
N HIS A 34 9.92 -11.20 21.24
CA HIS A 34 10.97 -11.81 22.09
C HIS A 34 12.32 -12.01 21.36
N PHE A 35 12.69 -11.06 20.49
CA PHE A 35 14.02 -11.00 19.90
C PHE A 35 14.84 -9.86 20.48
N GLU A 36 16.13 -10.12 20.69
CA GLU A 36 17.12 -9.08 20.91
C GLU A 36 17.54 -8.45 19.58
N ARG A 37 17.90 -7.17 19.60
CA ARG A 37 18.28 -6.43 18.39
C ARG A 37 19.45 -7.07 17.64
N GLY A 38 20.41 -7.66 18.37
CA GLY A 38 21.56 -8.36 17.79
C GLY A 38 21.21 -9.68 17.09
N GLN A 39 20.03 -10.25 17.36
CA GLN A 39 19.56 -11.50 16.75
C GLN A 39 18.82 -11.25 15.43
N VAL A 40 18.45 -9.99 15.14
CA VAL A 40 17.64 -9.64 13.97
C VAL A 40 18.52 -9.07 12.87
N ARG A 41 18.47 -9.69 11.69
CA ARG A 41 18.99 -9.10 10.46
C ARG A 41 17.88 -8.33 9.75
N MET A 42 17.97 -7.00 9.76
CA MET A 42 16.99 -6.13 9.09
C MET A 42 17.39 -5.86 7.63
N PHE A 43 16.44 -6.04 6.71
CA PHE A 43 16.56 -5.64 5.31
C PHE A 43 15.51 -4.56 5.01
N ARG A 44 15.95 -3.37 4.59
CA ARG A 44 15.06 -2.26 4.24
C ARG A 44 15.33 -1.81 2.80
N ALA A 45 14.29 -1.83 1.97
CA ALA A 45 14.35 -1.35 0.60
C ALA A 45 13.67 0.02 0.46
N PRO A 46 14.15 0.90 -0.43
CA PRO A 46 13.46 2.14 -0.76
C PRO A 46 12.06 1.87 -1.32
N THR A 47 11.09 2.71 -0.96
CA THR A 47 9.73 2.66 -1.52
C THR A 47 9.60 3.40 -2.85
N ALA A 48 10.63 4.18 -3.23
CA ALA A 48 10.65 4.92 -4.48
C ALA A 48 10.64 3.98 -5.70
N ARG A 49 9.84 4.33 -6.71
CA ARG A 49 9.72 3.59 -7.97
C ARG A 49 10.04 4.52 -9.13
N SER A 50 11.20 4.33 -9.76
CA SER A 50 11.68 5.19 -10.86
C SER A 50 10.85 5.11 -12.13
N ASN A 51 10.08 4.04 -12.30
CA ASN A 51 9.20 3.81 -13.45
C ASN A 51 7.76 4.32 -13.24
N ILE A 52 7.48 5.06 -12.15
CA ILE A 52 6.14 5.61 -11.87
C ILE A 52 6.19 7.14 -11.93
N ALA A 53 5.40 7.71 -12.84
CA ALA A 53 5.19 9.16 -12.93
C ALA A 53 3.90 9.55 -12.19
N TYR A 54 4.02 10.51 -11.25
CA TYR A 54 2.90 11.02 -10.47
C TYR A 54 2.31 12.28 -11.11
N ARG A 55 0.99 12.41 -11.12
CA ARG A 55 0.26 13.62 -11.55
C ARG A 55 -0.94 13.84 -10.65
N VAL A 56 -1.10 15.06 -10.16
CA VAL A 56 -2.30 15.50 -9.43
C VAL A 56 -3.18 16.32 -10.36
N VAL A 57 -4.46 15.99 -10.42
CA VAL A 57 -5.49 16.77 -11.11
C VAL A 57 -6.47 17.23 -10.04
N ARG A 58 -6.61 18.54 -9.86
CA ARG A 58 -7.58 19.10 -8.91
C ARG A 58 -8.96 19.02 -9.52
N VAL A 59 -9.91 18.46 -8.77
CA VAL A 59 -11.34 18.47 -9.08
C VAL A 59 -11.99 19.28 -7.98
N GLU A 60 -12.79 20.28 -8.33
CA GLU A 60 -13.40 21.18 -7.34
C GLU A 60 -14.37 20.41 -6.42
N LYS A 61 -14.33 20.73 -5.12
CA LYS A 61 -15.08 20.01 -4.07
C LYS A 61 -16.59 20.00 -4.27
N GLU A 62 -17.13 21.01 -4.94
CA GLU A 62 -18.57 21.21 -5.14
C GLU A 62 -19.12 20.52 -6.39
N ARG A 63 -18.24 19.89 -7.18
CA ARG A 63 -18.67 19.22 -8.41
C ARG A 63 -19.50 18.00 -8.08
N LYS A 64 -20.66 17.89 -8.75
CA LYS A 64 -21.51 16.71 -8.67
C LYS A 64 -20.68 15.49 -9.04
N ARG A 65 -20.92 14.36 -8.38
CA ARG A 65 -20.25 13.06 -8.63
C ARG A 65 -20.07 12.74 -10.13
N GLN A 66 -21.09 13.06 -10.94
CA GLN A 66 -21.09 12.89 -12.39
C GLN A 66 -19.95 13.62 -13.11
N GLU A 67 -19.56 14.82 -12.66
CA GLU A 67 -18.46 15.58 -13.26
C GLU A 67 -17.09 14.98 -12.93
N VAL A 68 -16.94 14.46 -11.71
CA VAL A 68 -15.73 13.71 -11.32
C VAL A 68 -15.61 12.45 -12.16
N GLU A 69 -16.71 11.70 -12.32
CA GLU A 69 -16.77 10.51 -13.17
C GLU A 69 -16.46 10.83 -14.63
N ALA A 70 -17.02 11.93 -15.18
CA ALA A 70 -16.71 12.38 -16.54
C ALA A 70 -15.23 12.74 -16.71
N THR A 71 -14.63 13.42 -15.72
CA THR A 71 -13.20 13.76 -15.72
C THR A 71 -12.33 12.51 -15.72
N VAL A 72 -12.64 11.54 -14.86
CA VAL A 72 -11.92 10.26 -14.80
C VAL A 72 -12.06 9.50 -16.12
N LEU A 73 -13.27 9.43 -16.69
CA LEU A 73 -13.53 8.74 -17.95
C LEU A 73 -12.72 9.35 -19.11
N ALA A 74 -12.70 10.69 -19.22
CA ALA A 74 -11.91 11.39 -20.22
C ALA A 74 -10.40 11.08 -20.09
N MET A 75 -9.88 11.05 -18.85
CA MET A 75 -8.48 10.68 -18.58
C MET A 75 -8.18 9.23 -18.98
N VAL A 76 -9.06 8.29 -18.67
CA VAL A 76 -8.91 6.87 -19.05
C VAL A 76 -8.89 6.75 -20.57
N GLN A 77 -9.86 7.36 -21.28
CA GLN A 77 -9.92 7.32 -22.74
C GLN A 77 -8.65 7.92 -23.38
N GLN A 78 -8.14 9.03 -22.86
CA GLN A 78 -6.88 9.61 -23.31
C GLN A 78 -5.71 8.63 -23.14
N LYS A 79 -5.63 7.95 -21.99
CA LYS A 79 -4.57 7.00 -21.66
C LYS A 79 -4.64 5.74 -22.53
N VAL A 80 -5.84 5.19 -22.76
CA VAL A 80 -6.03 4.05 -23.67
C VAL A 80 -5.61 4.39 -25.10
N ARG A 81 -5.94 5.59 -25.59
CA ARG A 81 -5.48 6.04 -26.93
C ARG A 81 -3.96 6.22 -26.98
N LYS A 82 -3.35 6.72 -25.91
CA LYS A 82 -1.90 6.95 -25.83
C LYS A 82 -1.10 5.66 -25.70
N TYR A 83 -1.58 4.70 -24.91
CA TYR A 83 -0.87 3.45 -24.61
C TYR A 83 -1.58 2.27 -25.29
N LYS A 84 -0.97 1.74 -26.35
CA LYS A 84 -1.53 0.65 -27.17
C LYS A 84 -1.72 -0.68 -26.41
N SER A 85 -1.08 -0.83 -25.26
CA SER A 85 -1.13 -2.02 -24.41
C SER A 85 -1.00 -1.66 -22.94
N GLY A 86 -1.60 -2.45 -22.07
CA GLY A 86 -1.52 -2.29 -20.61
C GLY A 86 -2.89 -2.39 -19.95
N LYS A 87 -2.90 -2.28 -18.63
CA LYS A 87 -4.13 -2.24 -17.81
C LYS A 87 -4.22 -0.92 -17.08
N ILE A 88 -5.43 -0.40 -16.94
CA ILE A 88 -5.72 0.77 -16.12
C ILE A 88 -6.52 0.29 -14.91
N VAL A 89 -6.08 0.69 -13.72
CA VAL A 89 -6.78 0.42 -12.46
C VAL A 89 -7.33 1.74 -11.92
N VAL A 90 -8.62 1.78 -11.63
CA VAL A 90 -9.31 2.93 -11.03
C VAL A 90 -9.81 2.50 -9.66
N TYR A 91 -9.28 3.10 -8.60
CA TYR A 91 -9.75 2.89 -7.24
C TYR A 91 -10.89 3.87 -6.94
N GLY A 92 -12.06 3.33 -6.60
CA GLY A 92 -13.20 4.11 -6.12
C GLY A 92 -13.27 4.11 -4.60
N ASN A 93 -13.77 5.22 -4.03
CA ASN A 93 -13.91 5.36 -2.57
C ASN A 93 -15.23 4.76 -2.01
N SER A 94 -16.06 4.17 -2.86
CA SER A 94 -17.30 3.51 -2.44
C SER A 94 -17.58 2.29 -3.30
N VAL A 95 -18.09 1.25 -2.65
CA VAL A 95 -18.69 0.10 -3.32
C VAL A 95 -20.20 0.38 -3.38
N PRO A 96 -20.87 0.28 -4.55
CA PRO A 96 -22.33 0.34 -4.59
C PRO A 96 -22.88 -0.74 -3.66
N LYS A 97 -23.78 -0.39 -2.74
CA LYS A 97 -24.52 -1.40 -1.98
C LYS A 97 -25.29 -2.25 -3.00
N VAL A 98 -24.91 -3.52 -3.14
CA VAL A 98 -25.74 -4.51 -3.84
C VAL A 98 -27.04 -4.57 -3.03
N LYS A 99 -28.17 -4.23 -3.66
CA LYS A 99 -29.47 -4.54 -3.06
C LYS A 99 -29.57 -6.06 -3.07
N GLY A 100 -29.51 -6.66 -1.87
CA GLY A 100 -29.94 -8.04 -1.66
C GLY A 100 -31.44 -8.18 -1.81
#